data_AF-A0A9D9LDQ3-F1
#
_entry.id   AF-A0A9D9LDQ3-F1
#
_cell.length_a   1.000
_cell.length_b   1.000
_cell.length_c   1.000
_cell.angle_alpha   90.00
_cell.angle_beta   90.00
_cell.angle_gamma   90.00
#
_symmetry.space_group_name_H-M   'P 1'
#
loop_
_entity.id
_entity.type
_entity.pdbx_description
1 polymer ?
#
loop_
_entity_poly.entity_id
_entity_poly.type
_entity_poly.pdbx_seq_one_letter_code
_entity_poly.pdbx_strand_id
1 'polypeptide(L)'
;MALGTFSLLVLFLLWKHHQRQKSLAWREKLFAPLIEETAERHGLPPSLVKAVVWRESQYDPHCRGKCGEIGLMQLMEGAVYDWAKASGCSVPSSGQLFNPELNVEIGSWYLARAMSHWQDYAEPEILALAEYNAGYSRVDKMWRPKDKSQKLSADSISFPGTRDYIILILRKRKEYDSKYPVQQQPSTPDAK
;
A
#
# COMPACT_ATOMS: atom_id res chain seq x y z
N MET A 1 -12.46 46.68 11.81
CA MET A 1 -13.35 45.59 11.33
C MET A 1 -12.53 44.57 10.51
N ALA A 2 -11.66 43.77 11.13
CA ALA A 2 -10.84 42.77 10.44
C ALA A 2 -10.64 41.44 11.22
N LEU A 3 -11.39 41.24 12.31
CA LEU A 3 -11.28 40.05 13.17
C LEU A 3 -12.34 38.96 12.89
N GLY A 4 -13.36 39.25 12.07
CA GLY A 4 -14.48 38.33 11.83
C GLY A 4 -14.27 37.29 10.72
N THR A 5 -13.45 37.59 9.71
CA THR A 5 -13.24 36.71 8.53
C THR A 5 -12.19 35.63 8.76
N PHE A 6 -11.19 35.89 9.60
CA PHE A 6 -10.14 34.90 9.93
C PHE A 6 -10.72 33.71 10.71
N SER A 7 -11.71 33.93 11.58
CA SER A 7 -12.37 32.88 12.36
C SER A 7 -13.20 31.94 11.48
N LEU A 8 -13.97 32.47 10.52
CA LEU A 8 -14.78 31.66 9.60
C LEU A 8 -13.92 30.83 8.63
N LEU A 9 -12.80 31.37 8.14
CA LEU A 9 -11.87 30.61 7.29
C LEU A 9 -11.20 29.47 8.08
N VAL A 10 -10.75 29.73 9.31
CA VAL A 10 -10.18 28.69 10.18
C VAL A 10 -11.22 27.61 10.50
N LEU A 11 -12.44 27.99 10.87
CA LEU A 11 -13.53 27.04 11.12
C LEU A 11 -13.88 26.23 9.86
N PHE A 12 -13.89 26.86 8.67
CA PHE A 12 -14.10 26.16 7.40
C PHE A 12 -12.97 25.17 7.09
N LEU A 13 -11.71 25.53 7.33
CA LEU A 13 -10.56 24.64 7.14
C LEU A 13 -10.58 23.48 8.13
N LEU A 14 -10.92 23.73 9.40
CA LEU A 14 -11.10 22.71 10.43
C LEU A 14 -12.28 21.78 10.09
N TRP A 15 -13.40 22.33 9.64
CA TRP A 15 -14.54 21.55 9.17
C TRP A 15 -14.16 20.71 7.95
N LYS A 16 -13.50 21.28 6.94
CA LYS A 16 -13.02 20.57 5.75
C LYS A 16 -12.04 19.45 6.12
N HIS A 17 -11.12 19.70 7.05
CA HIS A 17 -10.21 18.69 7.59
C HIS A 17 -10.99 17.58 8.28
N HIS A 18 -11.94 17.92 9.16
CA HIS A 18 -12.78 16.95 9.86
C HIS A 18 -13.61 16.09 8.91
N GLN A 19 -14.23 16.70 7.88
CA GLN A 19 -14.98 15.96 6.86
C GLN A 19 -14.07 15.00 6.09
N ARG A 20 -12.84 15.42 5.74
CA ARG A 20 -11.84 14.55 5.12
C ARG A 20 -11.43 13.38 6.02
N GLN A 21 -11.28 13.60 7.32
CA GLN A 21 -10.95 12.53 8.26
C GLN A 21 -12.11 11.55 8.42
N LYS A 22 -13.34 12.05 8.49
CA LYS A 22 -14.55 11.22 8.53
C LYS A 22 -14.70 10.38 7.26
N SER A 23 -14.49 10.97 6.08
CA SER A 23 -14.56 10.24 4.82
C SER A 23 -13.44 9.20 4.72
N LEU A 24 -12.24 9.50 5.19
CA LEU A 24 -11.14 8.55 5.25
C LEU A 24 -11.47 7.35 6.14
N ALA A 25 -11.91 7.57 7.38
CA ALA A 25 -12.26 6.50 8.32
C ALA A 25 -13.42 5.63 7.81
N TRP A 26 -14.41 6.25 7.15
CA TRP A 26 -15.51 5.52 6.53
C TRP A 26 -15.03 4.63 5.36
N ARG A 27 -14.20 5.17 4.46
CA ARG A 27 -13.65 4.39 3.32
C ARG A 27 -12.72 3.27 3.79
N GLU A 28 -11.87 3.55 4.78
CA GLU A 28 -11.04 2.52 5.42
C GLU A 28 -11.90 1.37 5.95
N LYS A 29 -12.97 1.68 6.71
CA LYS A 29 -13.89 0.66 7.22
C LYS A 29 -14.63 -0.09 6.11
N LEU A 30 -15.03 0.61 5.05
CA LEU A 30 -15.74 0.03 3.92
C LEU A 30 -14.90 -1.00 3.17
N PHE A 31 -13.63 -0.69 2.89
CA PHE A 31 -12.74 -1.55 2.11
C PHE A 31 -11.91 -2.52 2.95
N ALA A 32 -11.90 -2.39 4.28
CA ALA A 32 -11.11 -3.27 5.15
C ALA A 32 -11.37 -4.77 4.91
N PRO A 33 -12.61 -5.27 4.83
CA PRO A 33 -12.84 -6.72 4.60
C PRO A 33 -12.26 -7.20 3.27
N LEU A 34 -12.46 -6.44 2.19
CA LEU A 34 -11.90 -6.75 0.86
C LEU A 34 -10.37 -6.81 0.90
N ILE A 35 -9.75 -5.83 1.55
CA ILE A 35 -8.29 -5.74 1.65
C ILE A 35 -7.74 -6.88 2.50
N GLU A 36 -8.38 -7.19 3.63
CA GLU A 36 -7.96 -8.25 4.54
C GLU A 36 -8.05 -9.62 3.88
N GLU A 37 -9.20 -9.93 3.25
CA GLU A 37 -9.38 -11.19 2.52
C GLU A 37 -8.38 -11.33 1.37
N THR A 38 -8.17 -10.27 0.58
CA THR A 38 -7.25 -10.31 -0.55
C THR A 38 -5.80 -10.42 -0.09
N ALA A 39 -5.42 -9.74 1.00
CA ALA A 39 -4.09 -9.87 1.59
C ALA A 39 -3.82 -11.32 2.05
N GLU A 40 -4.79 -11.95 2.71
CA GLU A 40 -4.69 -13.35 3.14
C GLU A 40 -4.52 -14.31 1.96
N ARG A 41 -5.29 -14.14 0.86
CA ARG A 41 -5.15 -14.96 -0.35
C ARG A 41 -3.75 -14.89 -0.97
N HIS A 42 -3.09 -13.72 -0.88
CA HIS A 42 -1.75 -13.50 -1.41
C HIS A 42 -0.62 -13.73 -0.38
N GLY A 43 -0.95 -14.19 0.83
CA GLY A 43 0.04 -14.43 1.89
C GLY A 43 0.72 -13.14 2.40
N LEU A 44 0.06 -12.00 2.26
CA LEU A 44 0.55 -10.70 2.70
C LEU A 44 0.00 -10.36 4.08
N PRO A 45 0.76 -9.65 4.93
CA PRO A 45 0.22 -9.07 6.15
C PRO A 45 -0.93 -8.10 5.81
N PRO A 46 -2.16 -8.27 6.34
CA PRO A 46 -3.26 -7.36 6.03
C PRO A 46 -2.97 -5.90 6.39
N SER A 47 -2.22 -5.67 7.46
CA SER A 47 -1.78 -4.33 7.87
C SER A 47 -0.85 -3.65 6.85
N LEU A 48 -0.03 -4.43 6.13
CA LEU A 48 0.83 -3.92 5.07
C LEU A 48 -0.02 -3.46 3.87
N VAL A 49 -0.93 -4.30 3.39
CA VAL A 49 -1.80 -3.94 2.25
C VAL A 49 -2.68 -2.74 2.58
N LYS A 50 -3.25 -2.69 3.81
CA LYS A 50 -3.99 -1.52 4.30
C LYS A 50 -3.12 -0.26 4.29
N ALA A 51 -1.86 -0.34 4.73
CA ALA A 51 -0.96 0.81 4.74
C ALA A 51 -0.59 1.29 3.32
N VAL A 52 -0.41 0.36 2.39
CA VAL A 52 -0.21 0.67 0.96
C VAL A 52 -1.44 1.38 0.39
N VAL A 53 -2.65 0.82 0.53
CA VAL A 53 -3.89 1.46 0.04
C VAL A 53 -4.09 2.86 0.64
N TRP A 54 -3.81 3.01 1.93
CA TRP A 54 -3.84 4.32 2.60
C TRP A 54 -2.89 5.31 1.95
N ARG A 55 -1.66 4.89 1.64
CA ARG A 55 -0.63 5.74 1.03
C ARG A 55 -0.98 6.11 -0.40
N GLU A 56 -1.52 5.17 -1.16
CA GLU A 56 -1.78 5.30 -2.59
C GLU A 56 -3.01 6.17 -2.89
N SER A 57 -4.14 5.88 -2.26
CA SER A 57 -5.42 6.51 -2.62
C SER A 57 -6.16 7.13 -1.45
N GLN A 58 -5.67 6.92 -0.22
CA GLN A 58 -6.46 7.19 0.99
C GLN A 58 -7.84 6.51 0.93
N TYR A 59 -7.86 5.27 0.41
CA TYR A 59 -9.03 4.43 0.19
C TYR A 59 -10.05 4.99 -0.82
N ASP A 60 -9.61 5.86 -1.74
CA ASP A 60 -10.46 6.36 -2.81
C ASP A 60 -10.39 5.46 -4.05
N PRO A 61 -11.43 4.69 -4.36
CA PRO A 61 -11.40 3.77 -5.51
C PRO A 61 -11.41 4.50 -6.85
N HIS A 62 -11.76 5.79 -6.87
CA HIS A 62 -11.76 6.62 -8.08
C HIS A 62 -10.50 7.50 -8.19
N CYS A 63 -9.50 7.27 -7.34
CA CYS A 63 -8.26 8.04 -7.40
C CYS A 63 -7.55 7.84 -8.73
N ARG A 64 -7.14 8.93 -9.37
CA ARG A 64 -6.23 8.91 -10.51
C ARG A 64 -4.99 9.74 -10.17
N GLY A 65 -3.84 9.09 -10.23
CA GLY A 65 -2.55 9.69 -9.99
C GLY A 65 -2.08 10.57 -11.15
N LYS A 66 -0.98 11.28 -10.94
CA LYS A 66 -0.45 12.25 -11.91
C LYS A 66 0.23 11.58 -13.11
N CYS A 67 0.72 10.36 -12.94
CA CYS A 67 1.40 9.59 -13.99
C CYS A 67 0.44 8.58 -14.64
N GLY A 68 -0.87 8.65 -14.33
CA GLY A 68 -1.89 7.76 -14.87
C GLY A 68 -2.18 6.54 -14.00
N GLU A 69 -1.71 6.52 -12.76
CA GLU A 69 -2.01 5.46 -11.79
C GLU A 69 -3.49 5.43 -11.43
N ILE A 70 -4.09 4.26 -11.21
CA ILE A 70 -5.56 4.12 -11.06
C ILE A 70 -5.95 3.36 -9.80
N GLY A 71 -6.97 3.87 -9.10
CA GLY A 71 -7.73 3.18 -8.08
C GLY A 71 -7.04 3.07 -6.71
N LEU A 72 -7.51 2.11 -5.91
CA LEU A 72 -7.14 1.97 -4.49
C LEU A 72 -5.64 1.79 -4.25
N MET A 73 -4.99 1.00 -5.09
CA MET A 73 -3.57 0.66 -5.02
C MET A 73 -2.74 1.32 -6.13
N GLN A 74 -3.31 2.33 -6.81
CA GLN A 74 -2.64 3.16 -7.83
C GLN A 74 -1.88 2.32 -8.88
N LEU A 75 -2.62 1.46 -9.59
CA LEU A 75 -2.05 0.56 -10.58
C LEU A 75 -1.58 1.31 -11.83
N MET A 76 -0.38 0.98 -12.30
CA MET A 76 0.13 1.37 -13.60
C MET A 76 -0.02 0.24 -14.62
N GLU A 77 -0.03 0.59 -15.91
CA GLU A 77 -0.19 -0.36 -17.02
C GLU A 77 0.77 -1.55 -16.91
N GLY A 78 2.05 -1.33 -16.58
CA GLY A 78 3.04 -2.39 -16.45
C GLY A 78 2.65 -3.48 -15.43
N ALA A 79 2.15 -3.09 -14.26
CA ALA A 79 1.70 -4.04 -13.24
C ALA A 79 0.47 -4.84 -13.71
N VAL A 80 -0.43 -4.18 -14.44
CA VAL A 80 -1.66 -4.79 -15.00
C VAL A 80 -1.31 -5.80 -16.09
N TYR A 81 -0.38 -5.48 -16.99
CA TYR A 81 0.12 -6.40 -18.01
C TYR A 81 0.82 -7.62 -17.39
N ASP A 82 1.69 -7.38 -16.41
CA ASP A 82 2.39 -8.45 -15.69
C ASP A 82 1.42 -9.41 -15.00
N TRP A 83 0.40 -8.86 -14.32
CA TRP A 83 -0.65 -9.64 -13.68
C TRP A 83 -1.44 -10.45 -14.70
N ALA A 84 -1.93 -9.81 -15.77
CA ALA A 84 -2.75 -10.47 -16.80
C ALA A 84 -2.00 -11.64 -17.45
N LYS A 85 -0.70 -11.45 -17.72
CA LYS A 85 0.17 -12.50 -18.23
C LYS A 85 0.33 -13.65 -17.24
N ALA A 86 0.52 -13.35 -15.96
CA ALA A 86 0.71 -14.37 -14.93
C ALA A 86 -0.58 -15.13 -14.59
N SER A 87 -1.73 -14.47 -14.62
CA SER A 87 -3.05 -15.07 -14.34
C SER A 87 -3.68 -15.76 -15.54
N GLY A 88 -3.15 -15.55 -16.75
CA GLY A 88 -3.75 -16.04 -17.99
C GLY A 88 -5.05 -15.30 -18.38
N CYS A 89 -5.31 -14.14 -17.77
CA CYS A 89 -6.48 -13.32 -18.06
C CYS A 89 -6.21 -12.30 -19.18
N SER A 90 -7.28 -11.77 -19.78
CA SER A 90 -7.19 -10.60 -20.65
C SER A 90 -6.77 -9.36 -19.87
N VAL A 91 -5.97 -8.48 -20.48
CA VAL A 91 -5.58 -7.19 -19.90
C VAL A 91 -6.84 -6.33 -19.66
N PRO A 92 -7.14 -5.97 -18.41
CA PRO A 92 -8.25 -5.07 -18.10
C PRO A 92 -8.07 -3.68 -18.72
N SER A 93 -9.17 -3.06 -19.13
CA SER A 93 -9.19 -1.65 -19.53
C SER A 93 -8.97 -0.73 -18.33
N SER A 94 -8.47 0.48 -18.57
CA SER A 94 -8.27 1.49 -17.51
C SER A 94 -9.53 1.79 -16.70
N GLY A 95 -10.72 1.70 -17.32
CA GLY A 95 -11.99 1.91 -16.62
C GLY A 95 -12.33 0.80 -15.63
N GLN A 96 -11.96 -0.45 -15.95
CA GLN A 96 -12.15 -1.58 -15.04
C GLN A 96 -11.25 -1.49 -13.81
N LEU A 97 -10.12 -0.77 -13.89
CA LEU A 97 -9.21 -0.59 -12.75
C LEU A 97 -9.79 0.30 -11.64
N PHE A 98 -10.91 0.99 -11.87
CA PHE A 98 -11.66 1.66 -10.78
C PHE A 98 -12.54 0.69 -9.97
N ASN A 99 -12.72 -0.56 -10.42
CA ASN A 99 -13.36 -1.59 -9.62
C ASN A 99 -12.45 -1.95 -8.42
N PRO A 100 -12.91 -1.79 -7.17
CA PRO A 100 -12.08 -2.03 -5.98
C PRO A 100 -11.52 -3.45 -5.89
N GLU A 101 -12.32 -4.47 -6.21
CA GLU A 101 -11.94 -5.87 -6.09
C GLU A 101 -10.80 -6.19 -7.05
N LEU A 102 -10.97 -5.85 -8.33
CA LEU A 102 -9.93 -6.05 -9.34
C LEU A 102 -8.67 -5.24 -9.02
N ASN A 103 -8.82 -4.00 -8.53
CA ASN A 103 -7.68 -3.13 -8.23
C ASN A 103 -6.84 -3.67 -7.07
N VAL A 104 -7.50 -4.10 -5.99
CA VAL A 104 -6.83 -4.68 -4.81
C VAL A 104 -6.25 -6.04 -5.13
N GLU A 105 -6.90 -6.84 -5.98
CA GLU A 105 -6.39 -8.13 -6.45
C GLU A 105 -5.08 -7.96 -7.23
N ILE A 106 -5.05 -7.11 -8.25
CA ILE A 106 -3.84 -6.87 -9.06
C ILE A 106 -2.73 -6.25 -8.20
N GLY A 107 -3.06 -5.26 -7.37
CA GLY A 107 -2.09 -4.57 -6.52
C GLY A 107 -1.47 -5.50 -5.47
N SER A 108 -2.30 -6.33 -4.82
CA SER A 108 -1.82 -7.30 -3.82
C SER A 108 -0.98 -8.39 -4.48
N TRP A 109 -1.38 -8.88 -5.66
CA TRP A 109 -0.56 -9.81 -6.43
C TRP A 109 0.82 -9.21 -6.76
N TYR A 110 0.86 -7.96 -7.22
CA TYR A 110 2.12 -7.30 -7.57
C TYR A 110 3.01 -7.10 -6.34
N LEU A 111 2.43 -6.70 -5.20
CA LEU A 111 3.15 -6.57 -3.94
C LEU A 111 3.68 -7.92 -3.43
N ALA A 112 2.89 -8.99 -3.51
CA ALA A 112 3.30 -10.34 -3.13
C ALA A 112 4.44 -10.87 -4.01
N ARG A 113 4.38 -10.59 -5.32
CA ARG A 113 5.48 -10.87 -6.25
C ARG A 113 6.76 -10.14 -5.83
N ALA A 114 6.67 -8.85 -5.52
CA ALA A 114 7.81 -8.08 -5.05
C ALA A 114 8.37 -8.62 -3.72
N MET A 115 7.51 -8.96 -2.75
CA MET A 115 7.92 -9.61 -1.50
C MET A 115 8.68 -10.92 -1.76
N SER A 116 8.20 -11.73 -2.71
CA SER A 116 8.84 -12.99 -3.10
C SER A 116 10.19 -12.76 -3.79
N HIS A 117 10.32 -11.75 -4.65
CA HIS A 117 11.59 -11.39 -5.30
C HIS A 117 12.70 -11.10 -4.29
N TRP A 118 12.36 -10.44 -3.19
CA TRP A 118 13.32 -9.95 -2.20
C TRP A 118 13.41 -10.81 -0.94
N GLN A 119 12.70 -11.94 -0.86
CA GLN A 119 12.53 -12.72 0.37
C GLN A 119 13.84 -13.18 1.05
N ASP A 120 14.91 -13.39 0.27
CA ASP A 120 16.21 -13.85 0.79
C ASP A 120 17.08 -12.71 1.35
N TYR A 121 16.65 -11.46 1.24
CA TYR A 121 17.39 -10.30 1.73
C TYR A 121 17.04 -10.04 3.20
N ALA A 122 17.96 -9.44 3.95
CA ALA A 122 17.75 -9.10 5.35
C ALA A 122 16.55 -8.16 5.58
N GLU A 123 16.22 -7.34 4.57
CA GLU A 123 15.16 -6.32 4.63
C GLU A 123 14.24 -6.42 3.40
N PRO A 124 13.48 -7.53 3.28
CA PRO A 124 12.73 -7.85 2.07
C PRO A 124 11.59 -6.84 1.82
N GLU A 125 10.96 -6.36 2.89
CA GLU A 125 9.84 -5.43 2.82
C GLU A 125 10.24 -4.04 2.32
N ILE A 126 11.42 -3.53 2.71
CA ILE A 126 11.93 -2.25 2.22
C ILE A 126 12.16 -2.32 0.71
N LEU A 127 12.76 -3.42 0.23
CA LEU A 127 13.02 -3.63 -1.20
C LEU A 127 11.73 -3.85 -1.98
N ALA A 128 10.77 -4.60 -1.43
CA ALA A 128 9.47 -4.82 -2.06
C ALA A 128 8.64 -3.53 -2.18
N LEU A 129 8.61 -2.69 -1.15
CA LEU A 129 7.95 -1.39 -1.22
C LEU A 129 8.67 -0.42 -2.17
N ALA A 130 10.00 -0.49 -2.24
CA ALA A 130 10.77 0.26 -3.24
C ALA A 130 10.45 -0.20 -4.67
N GLU A 131 10.29 -1.51 -4.89
CA GLU A 131 9.91 -2.09 -6.18
C GLU A 131 8.47 -1.70 -6.56
N TYR A 132 7.56 -1.76 -5.59
CA TYR A 132 6.17 -1.34 -5.79
C TYR A 132 6.09 0.11 -6.26
N ASN A 133 6.84 1.01 -5.61
CA ASN A 133 6.80 2.43 -5.92
C ASN A 133 7.63 2.82 -7.15
N ALA A 134 8.79 2.20 -7.36
CA ALA A 134 9.81 2.71 -8.28
C ALA A 134 10.24 1.71 -9.38
N GLY A 135 9.68 0.50 -9.36
CA GLY A 135 9.92 -0.58 -10.30
C GLY A 135 11.16 -1.42 -10.00
N TYR A 136 11.09 -2.71 -10.33
CA TYR A 136 12.15 -3.71 -10.08
C TYR A 136 13.51 -3.25 -10.60
N SER A 137 13.59 -2.82 -11.87
CA SER A 137 14.85 -2.45 -12.52
C SER A 137 15.58 -1.33 -11.81
N ARG A 138 14.86 -0.43 -11.13
CA ARG A 138 15.48 0.65 -10.35
C ARG A 138 16.06 0.10 -9.05
N VAL A 139 15.29 -0.70 -8.32
CA VAL A 139 15.75 -1.32 -7.07
C VAL A 139 16.97 -2.20 -7.33
N ASP A 140 16.90 -3.07 -8.34
CA ASP A 140 17.98 -3.98 -8.73
C ASP A 140 19.29 -3.24 -9.04
N LYS A 141 19.20 -2.10 -9.73
CA LYS A 141 20.35 -1.30 -10.13
C LYS A 141 20.90 -0.42 -9.01
N MET A 142 20.02 0.15 -8.17
CA MET A 142 20.38 1.26 -7.28
C MET A 142 20.47 0.90 -5.81
N TRP A 143 19.60 0.02 -5.33
CA TRP A 143 19.40 -0.17 -3.88
C TRP A 143 19.53 -1.62 -3.44
N ARG A 144 19.61 -2.57 -4.37
CA ARG A 144 19.86 -3.98 -4.06
C ARG A 144 21.24 -4.15 -3.40
N PRO A 145 21.29 -4.64 -2.15
CA PRO A 145 22.54 -4.97 -1.51
C PRO A 145 23.28 -6.08 -2.28
N LYS A 146 24.61 -5.99 -2.36
CA LYS A 146 25.43 -7.07 -2.95
C LYS A 146 25.46 -8.31 -2.06
N ASP A 147 25.56 -8.08 -0.75
CA ASP A 147 25.41 -9.11 0.27
C ASP A 147 23.96 -9.08 0.76
N LYS A 148 23.24 -10.20 0.56
CA LYS A 148 21.84 -10.34 0.98
C LYS A 148 21.64 -10.15 2.49
N SER A 149 22.66 -10.43 3.31
CA SER A 149 22.61 -10.28 4.77
C SER A 149 22.79 -8.83 5.24
N GLN A 150 23.22 -7.93 4.36
CA GLN A 150 23.41 -6.52 4.69
C GLN A 150 22.07 -5.87 5.04
N LYS A 151 21.98 -5.32 6.25
CA LYS A 151 20.83 -4.52 6.67
C LYS A 151 20.73 -3.25 5.83
N LEU A 152 19.53 -2.98 5.34
CA LEU A 152 19.16 -1.79 4.59
C LEU A 152 18.18 -0.96 5.43
N SER A 153 18.35 0.35 5.46
CA SER A 153 17.32 1.25 6.01
C SER A 153 16.65 2.02 4.88
N ALA A 154 15.42 2.48 5.11
CA ALA A 154 14.74 3.37 4.16
C ALA A 154 15.56 4.64 3.87
N ASP A 155 16.37 5.12 4.82
CA ASP A 155 17.25 6.28 4.62
C ASP A 155 18.29 6.09 3.51
N SER A 156 18.64 4.83 3.22
CA SER A 156 19.55 4.46 2.13
C SER A 156 18.93 4.60 0.74
N ILE A 157 17.62 4.79 0.65
CA ILE A 157 16.90 5.02 -0.61
C ILE A 157 17.15 6.46 -1.05
N SER A 158 17.96 6.62 -2.09
CA SER A 158 18.43 7.92 -2.57
C SER A 158 17.34 8.81 -3.19
N PHE A 159 16.19 8.23 -3.57
CA PHE A 159 15.07 8.97 -4.15
C PHE A 159 14.13 9.41 -3.03
N PRO A 160 13.99 10.73 -2.74
CA PRO A 160 13.23 11.19 -1.58
C PRO A 160 11.77 10.73 -1.60
N GLY A 161 11.12 10.75 -2.77
CA GLY A 161 9.73 10.30 -2.90
C GLY A 161 9.54 8.82 -2.52
N THR A 162 10.46 7.95 -2.96
CA THR A 162 10.42 6.51 -2.65
C THR A 162 10.80 6.24 -1.20
N ARG A 163 11.79 6.96 -0.66
CA ARG A 163 12.14 6.89 0.76
C ARG A 163 10.95 7.25 1.65
N ASP A 164 10.30 8.39 1.37
CA ASP A 164 9.16 8.86 2.14
C ASP A 164 7.97 7.89 2.02
N TYR A 165 7.76 7.33 0.82
CA TYR A 165 6.76 6.29 0.58
C TYR A 165 6.94 5.09 1.53
N ILE A 166 8.16 4.54 1.59
CA ILE A 166 8.48 3.39 2.45
C ILE A 166 8.29 3.75 3.93
N ILE A 167 8.87 4.87 4.39
CA ILE A 167 8.79 5.30 5.80
C ILE A 167 7.34 5.47 6.24
N LEU A 168 6.51 6.12 5.42
CA LEU A 168 5.11 6.37 5.76
C LEU A 168 4.30 5.09 5.82
N ILE A 169 4.54 4.13 4.91
CA ILE A 169 3.86 2.83 4.93
C ILE A 169 4.27 2.02 6.15
N LEU A 170 5.57 1.87 6.44
CA LEU A 170 6.03 1.11 7.60
C LEU A 170 5.51 1.70 8.92
N ARG A 171 5.46 3.02 9.03
CA ARG A 171 4.85 3.70 10.18
C ARG A 171 3.36 3.42 10.29
N LYS A 172 2.63 3.52 9.17
CA LYS A 172 1.17 3.29 9.15
C LYS A 172 0.82 1.83 9.41
N ARG A 173 1.60 0.90 8.88
CA ARG A 173 1.49 -0.53 9.16
C ARG A 173 1.64 -0.80 10.66
N LYS A 174 2.69 -0.26 11.29
CA LYS A 174 2.89 -0.40 12.74
C LYS A 174 1.72 0.14 13.55
N GLU A 175 1.10 1.23 13.12
CA GLU A 175 -0.13 1.75 13.73
C GLU A 175 -1.29 0.74 13.62
N TYR A 176 -1.46 0.11 12.45
CA TYR A 176 -2.48 -0.92 12.26
C TYR A 176 -2.21 -2.18 13.10
N ASP A 177 -0.96 -2.65 13.15
CA ASP A 177 -0.56 -3.82 13.95
C ASP A 177 -0.84 -3.60 15.45
N SER A 178 -0.57 -2.40 15.97
CA SER A 178 -0.86 -2.06 17.37
C SER A 178 -2.35 -1.96 17.68
N LYS A 179 -3.17 -1.55 16.70
CA LYS A 179 -4.63 -1.37 16.86
C LYS A 179 -5.39 -2.68 16.76
N TYR A 180 -4.87 -3.64 16.00
CA TYR A 180 -5.46 -4.96 15.79
C TYR A 180 -4.38 -6.03 15.98
N PRO A 181 -3.94 -6.29 17.22
CA PRO A 181 -2.98 -7.36 17.46
C PRO A 181 -3.55 -8.68 16.94
N VAL A 182 -2.78 -9.40 16.12
CA VAL A 182 -3.13 -10.75 15.67
C VAL A 182 -3.43 -11.58 16.92
N GLN A 183 -4.68 -12.01 17.08
CA GLN A 183 -5.01 -12.97 18.12
C GLN A 183 -4.25 -14.25 17.77
N GLN A 184 -3.27 -14.62 18.60
CA GLN A 184 -2.63 -15.92 18.49
C GLN A 184 -3.75 -16.97 18.54
N GLN A 185 -3.94 -17.74 17.46
CA GLN A 185 -4.74 -18.95 17.54
C GLN A 185 -4.17 -19.79 18.69
N PRO A 186 -5.01 -20.25 19.66
CA PRO A 186 -4.51 -21.12 20.71
C PRO A 186 -3.85 -22.32 20.04
N SER A 187 -2.57 -22.55 20.34
CA SER A 187 -1.88 -23.77 19.94
C SER A 187 -2.72 -24.94 20.43
N THR A 188 -3.21 -25.76 19.50
CA THR A 188 -3.78 -27.07 19.80
C THR A 188 -2.79 -27.77 20.74
N PRO A 189 -3.18 -28.15 21.97
CA PRO A 189 -2.29 -28.90 22.82
C PRO A 189 -1.92 -30.18 22.09
N ASP A 190 -0.62 -30.49 22.04
CA ASP A 190 -0.11 -31.74 21.50
C ASP A 190 -0.95 -32.90 22.05
N ALA A 191 -1.64 -33.60 21.15
CA ALA A 191 -2.34 -34.82 21.49
C ALA A 191 -1.29 -35.86 21.89
N LYS A 192 -1.29 -36.25 23.17
CA LYS A 192 -0.57 -37.41 23.67
C LYS A 192 -1.06 -38.70 23.00
#